data_AF-A0A7E5WXE5-F1
#
_entry.id   AF-A0A7E5WXE5-F1
#
_cell.length_a   1.000
_cell.length_b   1.000
_cell.length_c   1.000
_cell.angle_alpha   90.00
_cell.angle_beta   90.00
_cell.angle_gamma   90.00
#
_symmetry.space_group_name_H-M   'P 1'
#
loop_
_entity.id
_entity.type
_entity.pdbx_description
1 polymer ?
#
loop_
_entity_poly.entity_id
_entity_poly.type
_entity_poly.pdbx_seq_one_letter_code
_entity_poly.pdbx_strand_id
1 'polypeptide(L)'
;MIFESTAGLIRWWSWVGYKVTQHDGNNTVLDDQFAEQYQRDIELIKENKKHLALLSKNQTSVIEAEYNVLRRSEETIEKQYKLFHQHLLNLERLTNNLQHEIESQELAIEFVMSPISANSFIEHLRNVQEILLDTVTNIYNGKMNLHLIVPEQLRDELNIISGQLSQDVALPITNIQEDFFRLYHLLQVRARMLQRYLIIEIRMPLISRETFEVYNLIPIPKKKGVDMVTLLPLAEIVAINIHKNSYLPMTVTDLHQCTHYDSTTLLCPIRTPEYHMKSDESLCKRNKGSLNCKTNHEGCRNIWWELNKINSYLYFCCDACKIRVICGNQVTTETLINAGVMTLGIDCTINSETFTVHSQRLSTDTIHTQVEEVTLEIPPINEIINLSVPELKQEPENEMKEQSTLLQDLGKQIEQLKAATPETNLSDRATYHDVHQYVHPDNKVNCQHCGKPCI
;
A
#
# COMPACT_ATOMS: atom_id res chain seq x y z
N MET A 1 -44.32 -4.16 -54.88
CA MET A 1 -43.20 -3.25 -55.24
C MET A 1 -42.14 -4.15 -55.88
N ILE A 2 -41.83 -4.12 -57.19
CA ILE A 2 -41.75 -2.99 -58.16
C ILE A 2 -40.71 -1.98 -57.66
N PHE A 3 -39.63 -1.59 -58.35
CA PHE A 3 -39.29 -1.53 -59.79
C PHE A 3 -38.00 -2.33 -60.14
N GLU A 4 -38.01 -3.16 -61.20
CA GLU A 4 -37.36 -3.00 -62.54
C GLU A 4 -35.85 -3.36 -62.60
N SER A 5 -35.33 -4.11 -63.60
CA SER A 5 -35.26 -3.91 -65.08
C SER A 5 -34.19 -2.86 -65.44
N THR A 6 -33.31 -3.04 -66.44
CA THR A 6 -33.55 -3.54 -67.81
C THR A 6 -32.50 -4.51 -68.37
N ALA A 7 -32.92 -5.38 -69.29
CA ALA A 7 -32.03 -6.10 -70.22
C ALA A 7 -31.63 -5.22 -71.43
N GLY A 8 -30.52 -5.56 -72.09
CA GLY A 8 -30.03 -4.85 -73.29
C GLY A 8 -29.55 -5.81 -74.39
N LEU A 9 -30.47 -6.28 -75.24
CA LEU A 9 -30.10 -6.80 -76.56
C LEU A 9 -29.84 -5.64 -77.52
N ILE A 10 -28.89 -5.81 -78.44
CA ILE A 10 -29.12 -5.56 -79.88
C ILE A 10 -28.14 -6.39 -80.72
N ARG A 11 -28.53 -6.66 -81.97
CA ARG A 11 -27.87 -7.56 -82.93
C ARG A 11 -27.49 -6.79 -84.18
N TRP A 12 -26.46 -7.26 -84.89
CA TRP A 12 -26.32 -7.20 -86.36
C TRP A 12 -26.09 -5.77 -86.96
N TRP A 13 -25.61 -5.56 -88.20
CA TRP A 13 -25.18 -6.46 -89.29
C TRP A 13 -24.24 -5.78 -90.32
N SER A 14 -23.76 -6.56 -91.30
CA SER A 14 -23.23 -6.15 -92.62
C SER A 14 -21.93 -5.30 -92.65
N TRP A 15 -20.95 -5.49 -93.53
CA TRP A 15 -20.91 -6.06 -94.89
C TRP A 15 -21.66 -5.23 -95.95
N VAL A 16 -21.00 -4.20 -96.47
CA VAL A 16 -21.43 -3.41 -97.64
C VAL A 16 -20.30 -3.44 -98.67
N GLY A 17 -20.49 -4.26 -99.70
CA GLY A 17 -19.83 -4.09 -100.99
C GLY A 17 -20.66 -3.21 -101.93
N TYR A 18 -20.36 -3.29 -103.23
CA TYR A 18 -20.79 -2.35 -104.28
C TYR A 18 -20.08 -0.98 -104.23
N LYS A 19 -19.89 -0.27 -105.34
CA LYS A 19 -20.44 -0.50 -106.70
C LYS A 19 -19.40 -0.18 -107.77
N VAL A 20 -19.21 -1.07 -108.74
CA VAL A 20 -18.60 -0.72 -110.02
C VAL A 20 -19.70 -0.08 -110.87
N THR A 21 -19.46 1.13 -111.38
CA THR A 21 -20.30 1.77 -112.39
C THR A 21 -19.54 1.86 -113.70
N GLN A 22 -19.89 0.97 -114.63
CA GLN A 22 -19.45 1.03 -116.01
C GLN A 22 -20.24 2.12 -116.74
N HIS A 23 -19.55 2.99 -117.48
CA HIS A 23 -20.18 3.92 -118.41
C HIS A 23 -19.28 4.12 -119.64
N ASP A 24 -19.87 4.64 -120.70
CA ASP A 24 -19.46 4.37 -122.06
C ASP A 24 -18.36 5.31 -122.59
N GLY A 25 -17.63 4.82 -123.58
CA GLY A 25 -16.35 5.38 -123.97
C GLY A 25 -16.38 6.76 -124.63
N ASN A 26 -15.16 7.29 -124.81
CA ASN A 26 -14.79 7.83 -126.10
C ASN A 26 -13.29 7.67 -126.38
N ASN A 27 -12.91 7.71 -127.66
CA ASN A 27 -11.51 7.70 -128.09
C ASN A 27 -10.93 9.12 -128.06
N THR A 28 -9.90 9.37 -127.25
CA THR A 28 -8.88 10.39 -127.53
C THR A 28 -7.53 9.99 -126.93
N VAL A 29 -6.58 9.64 -127.81
CA VAL A 29 -5.11 9.80 -127.75
C VAL A 29 -4.46 9.89 -126.36
N LEU A 30 -3.58 8.92 -126.04
CA LEU A 30 -2.58 9.09 -124.98
C LEU A 30 -1.49 10.09 -125.42
N ASP A 31 -0.98 10.87 -124.47
CA ASP A 31 0.19 11.73 -124.60
C ASP A 31 1.28 11.24 -123.61
N ASP A 32 2.53 11.16 -124.04
CA ASP A 32 3.56 10.31 -123.41
C ASP A 32 3.90 10.72 -121.96
N GLN A 33 3.68 11.99 -121.60
CA GLN A 33 3.94 12.52 -120.27
C GLN A 33 3.17 11.80 -119.14
N PHE A 34 2.00 11.22 -119.44
CA PHE A 34 1.22 10.48 -118.44
C PHE A 34 1.85 9.13 -118.05
N ALA A 35 2.65 8.52 -118.93
CA ALA A 35 3.29 7.23 -118.66
C ALA A 35 4.44 7.36 -117.64
N GLU A 36 5.29 8.40 -117.80
CA GLU A 36 6.42 8.64 -116.89
C GLU A 36 6.02 9.00 -115.46
N GLN A 37 4.81 9.55 -115.26
CA GLN A 37 4.31 9.86 -113.92
C GLN A 37 3.80 8.59 -113.21
N TYR A 38 3.00 7.76 -113.89
CA TYR A 38 2.57 6.47 -113.36
C TYR A 38 3.75 5.54 -113.00
N GLN A 39 4.81 5.53 -113.82
CA GLN A 39 6.01 4.72 -113.55
C GLN A 39 6.65 5.09 -112.19
N ARG A 40 6.78 6.39 -111.89
CA ARG A 40 7.34 6.89 -110.63
C ARG A 40 6.47 6.58 -109.43
N ASP A 41 5.16 6.79 -109.53
CA ASP A 41 4.23 6.49 -108.43
C ASP A 41 4.20 4.99 -108.09
N ILE A 42 4.29 4.12 -109.10
CA ILE A 42 4.36 2.66 -108.92
C ILE A 42 5.63 2.24 -108.15
N GLU A 43 6.78 2.84 -108.45
CA GLU A 43 8.05 2.54 -107.77
C GLU A 43 8.05 3.04 -106.32
N LEU A 44 7.53 4.23 -106.08
CA LEU A 44 7.39 4.83 -104.74
C LEU A 44 6.44 4.01 -103.83
N ILE A 45 5.36 3.47 -104.39
CA ILE A 45 4.46 2.52 -103.69
C ILE A 45 5.18 1.19 -103.40
N LYS A 46 6.03 0.72 -104.31
CA LYS A 46 6.73 -0.58 -104.21
C LYS A 46 7.78 -0.59 -103.11
N GLU A 47 8.52 0.51 -102.90
CA GLU A 47 9.44 0.63 -101.76
C GLU A 47 8.70 0.74 -100.43
N ASN A 48 7.69 1.61 -100.32
CA ASN A 48 6.88 1.76 -99.10
C ASN A 48 6.25 0.43 -98.66
N LYS A 49 5.72 -0.36 -99.60
CA LYS A 49 5.14 -1.69 -99.31
C LYS A 49 6.18 -2.68 -98.78
N LYS A 50 7.44 -2.58 -99.21
CA LYS A 50 8.56 -3.41 -98.71
C LYS A 50 9.00 -2.99 -97.31
N HIS A 51 9.01 -1.70 -97.01
CA HIS A 51 9.30 -1.15 -95.68
C HIS A 51 8.22 -1.53 -94.65
N LEU A 52 6.94 -1.38 -95.02
CA LEU A 52 5.80 -1.77 -94.17
C LEU A 52 5.79 -3.27 -93.84
N ALA A 53 6.15 -4.13 -94.80
CA ALA A 53 6.26 -5.58 -94.55
C ALA A 53 7.38 -5.94 -93.55
N LEU A 54 8.49 -5.20 -93.55
CA LEU A 54 9.59 -5.35 -92.58
C LEU A 54 9.18 -4.89 -91.18
N LEU A 55 8.55 -3.73 -91.07
CA LEU A 55 8.01 -3.22 -89.80
C LEU A 55 6.97 -4.18 -89.19
N SER A 56 6.01 -4.64 -89.99
CA SER A 56 5.00 -5.60 -89.56
C SER A 56 5.63 -6.90 -89.04
N LYS A 57 6.61 -7.46 -89.75
CA LYS A 57 7.32 -8.68 -89.30
C LYS A 57 8.02 -8.50 -87.96
N ASN A 58 8.70 -7.37 -87.75
CA ASN A 58 9.37 -7.09 -86.48
C ASN A 58 8.38 -6.89 -85.33
N GLN A 59 7.25 -6.20 -85.57
CA GLN A 59 6.20 -6.02 -84.56
C GLN A 59 5.55 -7.35 -84.16
N THR A 60 5.25 -8.24 -85.12
CA THR A 60 4.72 -9.59 -84.80
C THR A 60 5.71 -10.38 -83.94
N SER A 61 7.02 -10.27 -84.20
CA SER A 61 8.05 -10.96 -83.41
C SER A 61 8.16 -10.48 -81.95
N VAL A 62 7.81 -9.23 -81.66
CA VAL A 62 7.76 -8.71 -80.28
C VAL A 62 6.51 -9.22 -79.57
N ILE A 63 5.35 -9.14 -80.24
CA ILE A 63 4.06 -9.61 -79.71
C ILE A 63 4.11 -11.13 -79.41
N GLU A 64 4.76 -11.92 -80.26
CA GLU A 64 4.96 -13.35 -80.03
C GLU A 64 5.88 -13.63 -78.83
N ALA A 65 6.90 -12.81 -78.59
CA ALA A 65 7.77 -12.93 -77.41
C ALA A 65 7.01 -12.59 -76.12
N GLU A 66 6.25 -11.48 -76.11
CA GLU A 66 5.42 -11.07 -74.97
C GLU A 66 4.35 -12.12 -74.64
N TYR A 67 3.65 -12.66 -75.65
CA TYR A 67 2.67 -13.74 -75.47
C TYR A 67 3.28 -15.00 -74.84
N ASN A 68 4.47 -15.41 -75.28
CA ASN A 68 5.18 -16.57 -74.70
C ASN A 68 5.68 -16.32 -73.27
N VAL A 69 6.00 -15.07 -72.89
CA VAL A 69 6.31 -14.70 -71.50
C VAL A 69 5.04 -14.71 -70.64
N LEU A 70 3.94 -14.12 -71.12
CA LEU A 70 2.64 -14.10 -70.43
C LEU A 70 2.13 -15.51 -70.12
N ARG A 71 2.18 -16.44 -71.08
CA ARG A 71 1.72 -17.82 -70.85
C ARG A 71 2.58 -18.58 -69.82
N ARG A 72 3.89 -18.33 -69.78
CA ARG A 72 4.76 -18.89 -68.72
C ARG A 72 4.48 -18.28 -67.34
N SER A 73 4.09 -17.00 -67.31
CA SER A 73 3.65 -16.33 -66.09
C SER A 73 2.34 -16.96 -65.57
N GLU A 74 1.35 -17.14 -66.44
CA GLU A 74 0.08 -17.83 -66.15
C GLU A 74 0.31 -19.26 -65.60
N GLU A 75 1.10 -20.08 -66.30
CA GLU A 75 1.50 -21.43 -65.87
C GLU A 75 2.28 -21.45 -64.53
N THR A 76 2.82 -20.32 -64.07
CA THR A 76 3.53 -20.18 -62.79
C THR A 76 2.61 -19.66 -61.69
N ILE A 77 1.75 -18.70 -62.00
CA ILE A 77 0.71 -18.15 -61.12
C ILE A 77 -0.28 -19.26 -60.72
N GLU A 78 -0.69 -20.13 -61.65
CA GLU A 78 -1.60 -21.24 -61.33
C GLU A 78 -0.99 -22.24 -60.33
N LYS A 79 0.33 -22.48 -60.42
CA LYS A 79 1.07 -23.33 -59.47
C LYS A 79 1.24 -22.67 -58.10
N GLN A 80 1.58 -21.38 -58.08
CA GLN A 80 1.63 -20.55 -56.87
C GLN A 80 0.26 -20.56 -56.16
N TYR A 81 -0.84 -20.37 -56.89
CA TYR A 81 -2.19 -20.37 -56.34
C TYR A 81 -2.58 -21.72 -55.72
N LYS A 82 -2.29 -22.83 -56.40
CA LYS A 82 -2.54 -24.20 -55.88
C LYS A 82 -1.76 -24.47 -54.59
N LEU A 83 -0.47 -24.10 -54.56
CA LEU A 83 0.38 -24.23 -53.36
C LEU A 83 -0.14 -23.37 -52.20
N PHE A 84 -0.48 -22.10 -52.48
CA PHE A 84 -1.02 -21.17 -51.48
C PHE A 84 -2.35 -21.66 -50.90
N HIS A 85 -3.27 -22.13 -51.74
CA HIS A 85 -4.54 -22.71 -51.32
C HIS A 85 -4.35 -23.96 -50.43
N GLN A 86 -3.39 -24.83 -50.77
CA GLN A 86 -3.05 -26.00 -49.94
C GLN A 86 -2.47 -25.61 -48.58
N HIS A 87 -1.64 -24.56 -48.50
CA HIS A 87 -1.19 -24.01 -47.22
C HIS A 87 -2.33 -23.41 -46.41
N LEU A 88 -3.27 -22.70 -47.05
CA LEU A 88 -4.42 -22.08 -46.40
C LEU A 88 -5.32 -23.14 -45.75
N LEU A 89 -5.66 -24.21 -46.48
CA LEU A 89 -6.43 -25.35 -45.95
C LEU A 89 -5.72 -26.08 -44.79
N ASN A 90 -4.39 -26.20 -44.84
CA ASN A 90 -3.61 -26.78 -43.74
C ASN A 90 -3.60 -25.87 -42.50
N LEU A 91 -3.50 -24.55 -42.68
CA LEU A 91 -3.59 -23.58 -41.58
C LEU A 91 -4.97 -23.59 -40.93
N GLU A 92 -6.05 -23.55 -41.73
CA GLU A 92 -7.43 -23.67 -41.26
C GLU A 92 -7.63 -24.92 -40.40
N ARG A 93 -7.09 -26.06 -40.85
CA ARG A 93 -7.14 -27.33 -40.10
C ARG A 93 -6.34 -27.29 -38.79
N LEU A 94 -5.18 -26.64 -38.76
CA LEU A 94 -4.39 -26.47 -37.55
C LEU A 94 -5.08 -25.54 -36.55
N THR A 95 -5.68 -24.43 -37.01
CA THR A 95 -6.45 -23.51 -36.18
C THR A 95 -7.68 -24.19 -35.57
N ASN A 96 -8.44 -24.96 -36.36
CA ASN A 96 -9.61 -25.70 -35.85
C ASN A 96 -9.21 -26.76 -34.81
N ASN A 97 -8.09 -27.47 -35.02
CA ASN A 97 -7.57 -28.42 -34.03
C ASN A 97 -7.16 -27.71 -32.72
N LEU A 98 -6.40 -26.62 -32.81
CA LEU A 98 -5.96 -25.82 -31.65
C LEU A 98 -7.15 -25.24 -30.88
N GLN A 99 -8.17 -24.72 -31.56
CA GLN A 99 -9.37 -24.21 -30.91
C GLN A 99 -10.09 -25.33 -30.14
N HIS A 100 -10.27 -26.50 -30.74
CA HIS A 100 -10.92 -27.63 -30.07
C HIS A 100 -10.10 -28.16 -28.87
N GLU A 101 -8.77 -28.05 -28.91
CA GLU A 101 -7.88 -28.36 -27.80
C GLU A 101 -8.00 -27.32 -26.67
N ILE A 102 -8.02 -26.02 -26.99
CA ILE A 102 -8.24 -24.91 -26.05
C ILE A 102 -9.60 -25.04 -25.35
N GLU A 103 -10.69 -25.24 -26.10
CA GLU A 103 -12.04 -25.43 -25.54
C GLU A 103 -12.12 -26.65 -24.60
N SER A 104 -11.32 -27.69 -24.86
CA SER A 104 -11.22 -28.86 -23.97
C SER A 104 -10.40 -28.59 -22.70
N GLN A 105 -9.37 -27.73 -22.78
CA GLN A 105 -8.55 -27.33 -21.64
C GLN A 105 -9.26 -26.30 -20.75
N GLU A 106 -10.05 -25.39 -21.32
CA GLU A 106 -10.80 -24.37 -20.58
C GLU A 106 -11.71 -25.02 -19.51
N LEU A 107 -12.48 -26.05 -19.89
CA LEU A 107 -13.31 -26.82 -18.97
C LEU A 107 -12.51 -27.54 -17.87
N ALA A 108 -11.32 -28.06 -18.19
CA ALA A 108 -10.45 -28.70 -17.22
C ALA A 108 -9.83 -27.68 -16.24
N ILE A 109 -9.46 -26.49 -16.73
CA ILE A 109 -8.95 -25.38 -15.94
C ILE A 109 -10.04 -24.84 -15.01
N GLU A 110 -11.26 -24.62 -15.51
CA GLU A 110 -12.40 -24.18 -14.68
C GLU A 110 -12.71 -25.22 -13.58
N PHE A 111 -12.75 -26.50 -13.92
CA PHE A 111 -13.02 -27.59 -12.97
C PHE A 111 -11.96 -27.72 -11.87
N VAL A 112 -10.69 -27.36 -12.13
CA VAL A 112 -9.61 -27.36 -11.13
C VAL A 112 -9.55 -26.04 -10.34
N MET A 113 -9.71 -24.90 -11.02
CA MET A 113 -9.61 -23.58 -10.39
C MET A 113 -10.81 -23.26 -9.50
N SER A 114 -12.02 -23.68 -9.87
CA SER A 114 -13.23 -23.39 -9.08
C SER A 114 -13.19 -23.99 -7.66
N PRO A 115 -12.84 -25.28 -7.44
CA PRO A 115 -12.60 -25.83 -6.10
C PRO A 115 -11.48 -25.13 -5.32
N ILE A 116 -10.37 -24.75 -5.98
CA ILE A 116 -9.24 -24.05 -5.33
C ILE A 116 -9.70 -22.67 -4.84
N SER A 117 -10.37 -21.90 -5.70
CA SER A 117 -10.93 -20.60 -5.36
C SER A 117 -11.98 -20.71 -4.24
N ALA A 118 -12.88 -21.69 -4.31
CA ALA A 118 -13.90 -21.93 -3.28
C ALA A 118 -13.26 -22.31 -1.93
N ASN A 119 -12.23 -23.16 -1.91
CA ASN A 119 -11.55 -23.56 -0.68
C ASN A 119 -10.77 -22.39 -0.05
N SER A 120 -10.10 -21.56 -0.87
CA SER A 120 -9.48 -20.31 -0.42
C SER A 120 -10.51 -19.32 0.16
N PHE A 121 -11.71 -19.25 -0.44
CA PHE A 121 -12.81 -18.43 0.08
C PHE A 121 -13.34 -18.96 1.42
N ILE A 122 -13.44 -20.29 1.59
CA ILE A 122 -13.84 -20.94 2.84
C ILE A 122 -12.80 -20.70 3.94
N GLU A 123 -11.51 -20.78 3.61
CA GLU A 123 -10.41 -20.47 4.53
C GLU A 123 -10.44 -19.00 4.96
N HIS A 124 -10.60 -18.07 4.01
CA HIS A 124 -10.75 -16.65 4.32
C HIS A 124 -11.97 -16.37 5.22
N LEU A 125 -13.12 -17.01 4.94
CA LEU A 125 -14.32 -16.89 5.77
C LEU A 125 -14.14 -17.47 7.18
N ARG A 126 -13.38 -18.57 7.33
CA ARG A 126 -13.00 -19.10 8.66
C ARG A 126 -12.13 -18.12 9.42
N ASN A 127 -11.08 -17.59 8.79
CA ASN A 127 -10.18 -16.62 9.42
C ASN A 127 -10.94 -15.36 9.85
N VAL A 128 -11.86 -14.86 9.02
CA VAL A 128 -12.77 -13.74 9.40
C VAL A 128 -13.69 -14.12 10.56
N GLN A 129 -14.24 -15.34 10.57
CA GLN A 129 -15.10 -15.82 11.67
C GLN A 129 -14.32 -15.96 12.99
N GLU A 130 -13.09 -16.46 12.97
CA GLU A 130 -12.23 -16.59 14.14
C GLU A 130 -11.80 -15.22 14.68
N ILE A 131 -11.37 -14.30 13.80
CA ILE A 131 -11.06 -12.91 14.18
C ILE A 131 -12.27 -12.22 14.80
N LEU A 132 -13.48 -12.39 14.24
CA LEU A 132 -14.70 -11.83 14.82
C LEU A 132 -15.06 -12.44 16.18
N LEU A 133 -14.89 -13.76 16.33
CA LEU A 133 -15.17 -14.47 17.59
C LEU A 133 -14.21 -14.04 18.71
N ASP A 134 -12.90 -14.02 18.42
CA ASP A 134 -11.88 -13.54 19.36
C ASP A 134 -12.07 -12.05 19.69
N THR A 135 -12.36 -11.22 18.68
CA THR A 135 -12.67 -9.80 18.87
C THR A 135 -13.85 -9.59 19.80
N VAL A 136 -14.99 -10.25 19.57
CA VAL A 136 -16.18 -10.14 20.42
C VAL A 136 -15.90 -10.69 21.83
N THR A 137 -15.12 -11.76 21.95
CA THR A 137 -14.72 -12.35 23.24
C THR A 137 -13.80 -11.41 24.04
N ASN A 138 -12.85 -10.73 23.38
CA ASN A 138 -12.01 -9.72 24.03
C ASN A 138 -12.82 -8.52 24.50
N ILE A 139 -13.74 -7.99 23.67
CA ILE A 139 -14.60 -6.86 24.06
C ILE A 139 -15.54 -7.24 25.21
N TYR A 140 -16.06 -8.48 25.24
CA TYR A 140 -16.86 -8.98 26.36
C TYR A 140 -16.05 -8.98 27.67
N ASN A 141 -14.76 -9.31 27.60
CA ASN A 141 -13.79 -9.20 28.70
C ASN A 141 -13.27 -7.76 28.92
N GLY A 142 -13.83 -6.75 28.23
CA GLY A 142 -13.44 -5.34 28.34
C GLY A 142 -12.09 -4.97 27.69
N LYS A 143 -11.43 -5.92 27.01
CA LYS A 143 -10.12 -5.73 26.39
C LYS A 143 -10.23 -5.19 24.96
N MET A 144 -9.29 -4.35 24.59
CA MET A 144 -9.08 -3.95 23.20
C MET A 144 -8.43 -5.08 22.42
N ASN A 145 -8.94 -5.36 21.22
CA ASN A 145 -8.32 -6.24 20.23
C ASN A 145 -7.78 -5.37 19.08
N LEU A 146 -6.55 -5.64 18.62
CA LEU A 146 -5.89 -4.82 17.59
C LEU A 146 -6.55 -4.95 16.19
N HIS A 147 -7.36 -5.98 15.96
CA HIS A 147 -8.16 -6.12 14.73
C HIS A 147 -9.35 -5.15 14.65
N LEU A 148 -9.65 -4.39 15.71
CA LEU A 148 -10.75 -3.41 15.75
C LEU A 148 -10.42 -2.05 15.14
N ILE A 149 -9.17 -1.61 15.25
CA ILE A 149 -8.71 -0.33 14.72
C ILE A 149 -7.23 -0.45 14.40
N VAL A 150 -6.86 -0.07 13.19
CA VAL A 150 -5.45 -0.03 12.78
C VAL A 150 -4.74 1.06 13.60
N PRO A 151 -3.50 0.85 14.08
CA PRO A 151 -2.75 1.85 14.86
C PRO A 151 -2.79 3.26 14.27
N GLU A 152 -2.52 3.42 12.97
CA GLU A 152 -2.56 4.74 12.31
C GLU A 152 -3.97 5.36 12.29
N GLN A 153 -5.03 4.57 12.13
CA GLN A 153 -6.40 5.09 12.17
C GLN A 153 -6.74 5.65 13.57
N LEU A 154 -6.37 4.92 14.64
CA LEU A 154 -6.54 5.42 16.01
C LEU A 154 -5.67 6.65 16.27
N ARG A 155 -4.46 6.70 15.69
CA ARG A 155 -3.56 7.86 15.77
C ARG A 155 -4.18 9.12 15.14
N ASP A 156 -4.77 8.98 13.96
CA ASP A 156 -5.43 10.08 13.24
C ASP A 156 -6.69 10.57 13.97
N GLU A 157 -7.53 9.67 14.47
CA GLU A 157 -8.67 10.03 15.33
C GLU A 157 -8.20 10.76 16.60
N LEU A 158 -7.07 10.35 17.20
CA LEU A 158 -6.51 11.05 18.36
C LEU A 158 -5.91 12.42 18.03
N ASN A 159 -5.31 12.59 16.85
CA ASN A 159 -4.90 13.90 16.35
C ASN A 159 -6.13 14.83 16.22
N ILE A 160 -7.22 14.33 15.63
CA ILE A 160 -8.50 15.07 15.49
C ILE A 160 -9.09 15.42 16.85
N ILE A 161 -9.18 14.46 17.77
CA ILE A 161 -9.69 14.67 19.14
C ILE A 161 -8.83 15.71 19.88
N SER A 162 -7.50 15.61 19.79
CA SER A 162 -6.58 16.51 20.49
C SER A 162 -6.77 17.98 20.10
N GLY A 163 -7.12 18.25 18.84
CA GLY A 163 -7.44 19.59 18.33
C GLY A 163 -8.83 20.11 18.73
N GLN A 164 -9.67 19.28 19.34
CA GLN A 164 -11.03 19.63 19.81
C GLN A 164 -11.16 19.68 21.34
N LEU A 165 -10.12 19.29 22.09
CA LEU A 165 -10.13 19.34 23.55
C LEU A 165 -10.14 20.78 24.09
N SER A 166 -10.82 21.01 25.22
CA SER A 166 -10.73 22.27 25.95
C SER A 166 -9.35 22.45 26.59
N GLN A 167 -9.03 23.67 27.01
CA GLN A 167 -7.72 23.99 27.57
C GLN A 167 -7.42 23.24 28.87
N ASP A 168 -8.44 22.87 29.64
CA ASP A 168 -8.31 22.26 30.97
C ASP A 168 -8.00 20.75 30.91
N VAL A 169 -8.29 20.09 29.78
CA VAL A 169 -8.15 18.63 29.60
C VAL A 169 -7.14 18.26 28.52
N ALA A 170 -6.56 17.07 28.63
CA ALA A 170 -5.63 16.50 27.67
C ALA A 170 -5.89 14.99 27.47
N LEU A 171 -5.29 14.44 26.41
CA LEU A 171 -5.08 13.00 26.27
C LEU A 171 -4.06 12.52 27.34
N PRO A 172 -4.12 11.27 27.81
CA PRO A 172 -3.20 10.72 28.80
C PRO A 172 -1.83 10.33 28.21
N ILE A 173 -1.30 11.14 27.30
CA ILE A 173 0.00 10.98 26.62
C ILE A 173 0.56 12.36 26.24
N THR A 174 1.87 12.51 26.30
CA THR A 174 2.59 13.73 25.88
C THR A 174 2.90 13.72 24.38
N ASN A 175 3.27 12.56 23.82
CA ASN A 175 3.59 12.41 22.41
C ASN A 175 2.84 11.23 21.75
N ILE A 176 1.94 11.55 20.82
CA ILE A 176 1.16 10.59 20.00
C ILE A 176 2.08 9.77 19.06
N GLN A 177 3.32 10.20 18.82
CA GLN A 177 4.28 9.45 18.01
C GLN A 177 4.99 8.33 18.79
N GLU A 178 5.33 8.57 20.06
CA GLU A 178 6.22 7.70 20.86
C GLU A 178 5.47 6.88 21.90
N ASP A 179 4.56 7.48 22.67
CA ASP A 179 3.90 6.84 23.83
C ASP A 179 2.56 6.15 23.51
N PHE A 180 2.22 6.09 22.21
CA PHE A 180 0.97 5.52 21.70
C PHE A 180 0.68 4.09 22.20
N PHE A 181 1.70 3.28 22.43
CA PHE A 181 1.54 1.92 22.95
C PHE A 181 0.96 1.88 24.37
N ARG A 182 1.31 2.85 25.24
CA ARG A 182 0.84 2.93 26.63
C ARG A 182 -0.67 3.12 26.70
N LEU A 183 -1.19 3.90 25.75
CA LEU A 183 -2.59 4.30 25.66
C LEU A 183 -3.55 3.14 25.41
N TYR A 184 -3.11 2.05 24.75
CA TYR A 184 -3.93 0.84 24.59
C TYR A 184 -4.36 0.21 25.93
N HIS A 185 -3.55 0.32 26.99
CA HIS A 185 -3.92 -0.16 28.32
C HIS A 185 -4.96 0.73 29.03
N LEU A 186 -5.19 1.95 28.54
CA LEU A 186 -6.17 2.90 29.07
C LEU A 186 -7.51 2.87 28.30
N LEU A 187 -7.54 2.23 27.13
CA LEU A 187 -8.75 2.09 26.33
C LEU A 187 -9.74 1.09 26.96
N GLN A 188 -10.98 1.53 27.17
CA GLN A 188 -12.08 0.67 27.59
C GLN A 188 -13.01 0.43 26.40
N VAL A 189 -13.25 -0.83 26.04
CA VAL A 189 -14.07 -1.19 24.88
C VAL A 189 -15.39 -1.80 25.31
N ARG A 190 -16.48 -1.46 24.60
CA ARG A 190 -17.82 -2.01 24.83
C ARG A 190 -18.51 -2.31 23.50
N ALA A 191 -19.04 -3.51 23.35
CA ALA A 191 -19.87 -3.90 22.20
C ALA A 191 -21.36 -3.78 22.54
N ARG A 192 -22.18 -3.41 21.55
CA ARG A 192 -23.63 -3.50 21.57
C ARG A 192 -24.14 -4.04 20.25
N MET A 193 -24.75 -5.22 20.30
CA MET A 193 -25.48 -5.79 19.17
C MET A 193 -26.86 -5.14 19.05
N LEU A 194 -27.14 -4.55 17.90
CA LEU A 194 -28.48 -4.22 17.40
C LEU A 194 -28.88 -5.25 16.34
N GLN A 195 -30.15 -5.26 15.93
CA GLN A 195 -30.71 -6.23 14.97
C GLN A 195 -29.99 -6.32 13.61
N ARG A 196 -29.18 -5.32 13.24
CA ARG A 196 -28.43 -5.27 11.96
C ARG A 196 -27.00 -4.73 12.10
N TYR A 197 -26.56 -4.35 13.29
CA TYR A 197 -25.32 -3.60 13.50
C TYR A 197 -24.63 -4.03 14.79
N LEU A 198 -23.34 -4.35 14.70
CA LEU A 198 -22.44 -4.40 15.85
C LEU A 198 -21.88 -2.98 16.04
N ILE A 199 -22.29 -2.29 17.11
CA ILE A 199 -21.73 -0.99 17.50
C ILE A 199 -20.65 -1.26 18.54
N ILE A 200 -19.45 -0.70 18.31
CA ILE A 200 -18.30 -0.83 19.20
C ILE A 200 -17.92 0.56 19.69
N GLU A 201 -18.00 0.75 21.00
CA GLU A 201 -17.71 1.99 21.70
C GLU A 201 -16.32 1.85 22.34
N ILE A 202 -15.31 2.50 21.73
CA ILE A 202 -13.98 2.65 22.32
C ILE A 202 -14.00 3.93 23.15
N ARG A 203 -13.73 3.82 24.45
CA ARG A 203 -13.67 4.95 25.39
C ARG A 203 -12.23 5.18 25.85
N MET A 204 -11.84 6.43 25.92
CA MET A 204 -10.56 6.88 26.47
C MET A 204 -10.81 7.79 27.69
N PRO A 205 -10.06 7.63 28.79
CA PRO A 205 -10.05 8.64 29.84
C PRO A 205 -9.31 9.89 29.36
N LEU A 206 -9.98 11.05 29.42
CA LEU A 206 -9.29 12.34 29.39
C LEU A 206 -8.76 12.65 30.79
N ILE A 207 -7.62 13.35 30.86
CA ILE A 207 -7.00 13.79 32.11
C ILE A 207 -7.11 15.31 32.24
N SER A 208 -7.10 15.81 33.48
CA SER A 208 -6.81 17.23 33.74
C SER A 208 -5.36 17.53 33.33
N ARG A 209 -5.10 18.77 32.90
CA ARG A 209 -3.70 19.26 32.78
C ARG A 209 -3.08 19.61 34.13
N GLU A 210 -3.90 19.76 35.17
CA GLU A 210 -3.40 19.94 36.53
C GLU A 210 -2.82 18.64 37.09
N THR A 211 -1.64 18.76 37.69
CA THR A 211 -0.91 17.65 38.32
C THR A 211 -0.86 17.86 39.83
N PHE A 212 -1.08 16.78 40.58
CA PHE A 212 -1.21 16.81 42.03
C PHE A 212 -0.18 15.88 42.68
N GLU A 213 0.57 16.40 43.65
CA GLU A 213 1.44 15.63 44.53
C GLU A 213 0.61 14.98 45.64
N VAL A 214 0.78 13.67 45.88
CA VAL A 214 0.00 12.90 46.87
C VAL A 214 0.72 12.86 48.22
N TYR A 215 0.08 13.40 49.26
CA TYR A 215 0.61 13.52 50.61
C TYR A 215 -0.20 12.70 51.63
N ASN A 216 0.49 11.98 52.51
CA ASN A 216 -0.09 11.32 53.69
C ASN A 216 -0.09 12.29 54.90
N LEU A 217 -1.25 12.56 55.50
CA LEU A 217 -1.42 13.56 56.55
C LEU A 217 -1.28 12.95 57.96
N ILE A 218 -0.05 12.81 58.44
CA ILE A 218 0.25 12.29 59.78
C ILE A 218 0.16 13.42 60.84
N PRO A 219 -0.82 13.40 61.77
CA PRO A 219 -1.00 14.47 62.75
C PRO A 219 -0.05 14.30 63.95
N ILE A 220 1.02 15.11 64.01
CA ILE A 220 1.99 15.10 65.11
C ILE A 220 1.29 15.49 66.45
N PRO A 221 1.33 14.65 67.51
CA PRO A 221 0.76 14.97 68.80
C PRO A 221 1.53 16.08 69.55
N LYS A 222 0.85 16.71 70.52
CA LYS A 222 1.50 17.50 71.57
C LYS A 222 0.98 17.09 72.95
N LYS A 223 1.88 16.83 73.90
CA LYS A 223 1.52 16.57 75.30
C LYS A 223 0.98 17.83 75.96
N LYS A 224 -0.08 17.71 76.75
CA LYS A 224 -0.72 18.79 77.50
C LYS A 224 -1.13 18.28 78.89
N GLY A 225 -0.15 18.19 79.79
CA GLY A 225 -0.32 17.55 81.10
C GLY A 225 -0.23 16.03 80.97
N VAL A 226 -1.28 15.31 81.36
CA VAL A 226 -1.37 13.84 81.28
C VAL A 226 -1.77 13.36 79.87
N ASP A 227 -2.50 14.20 79.13
CA ASP A 227 -3.05 13.84 77.81
C ASP A 227 -2.10 14.21 76.67
N MET A 228 -2.19 13.47 75.57
CA MET A 228 -1.74 13.89 74.25
C MET A 228 -2.91 14.48 73.46
N VAL A 229 -2.67 15.62 72.83
CA VAL A 229 -3.63 16.30 71.96
C VAL A 229 -3.18 16.14 70.52
N THR A 230 -4.03 15.58 69.67
CA THR A 230 -3.82 15.46 68.22
C THR A 230 -4.82 16.31 67.45
N LEU A 231 -4.39 16.84 66.30
CA LEU A 231 -5.28 17.47 65.33
C LEU A 231 -5.96 16.39 64.50
N LEU A 232 -7.25 16.53 64.20
CA LEU A 232 -7.93 15.64 63.26
C LEU A 232 -7.75 16.18 61.82
N PRO A 233 -7.00 15.51 60.94
CA PRO A 233 -6.80 15.95 59.56
C PRO A 233 -8.11 15.82 58.76
N LEU A 234 -8.23 16.59 57.66
CA LEU A 234 -9.44 16.59 56.82
C LEU A 234 -9.70 15.23 56.15
N ALA A 235 -8.63 14.55 55.74
CA ALA A 235 -8.60 13.19 55.22
C ALA A 235 -7.28 12.53 55.66
N GLU A 236 -7.12 11.25 55.35
CA GLU A 236 -5.87 10.51 55.57
C GLU A 236 -4.84 10.85 54.48
N ILE A 237 -5.30 10.92 53.23
CA ILE A 237 -4.51 11.32 52.07
C ILE A 237 -5.07 12.63 51.51
N VAL A 238 -4.19 13.50 51.05
CA VAL A 238 -4.55 14.69 50.27
C VAL A 238 -3.66 14.77 49.03
N ALA A 239 -4.24 14.99 47.87
CA ALA A 239 -3.50 15.38 46.68
C ALA A 239 -3.51 16.91 46.59
N ILE A 240 -2.37 17.56 46.35
CA ILE A 240 -2.22 19.03 46.31
C ILE A 240 -1.60 19.42 44.97
N ASN A 241 -2.19 20.39 44.28
CA ASN A 241 -1.67 20.89 43.00
C ASN A 241 -0.24 21.46 43.20
N ILE A 242 0.65 21.31 42.20
CA ILE A 242 2.02 21.87 42.22
C ILE A 242 2.04 23.38 42.58
N HIS A 243 1.04 24.14 42.17
CA HIS A 243 0.86 25.57 42.47
C HIS A 243 0.33 25.85 43.90
N LYS A 244 -0.06 24.82 44.66
CA LYS A 244 -0.50 24.86 46.07
C LYS A 244 -1.70 25.80 46.33
N ASN A 245 -2.49 25.99 45.28
CA ASN A 245 -3.73 26.76 45.20
C ASN A 245 -5.00 25.89 45.29
N SER A 246 -4.88 24.56 45.17
CA SER A 246 -5.99 23.62 45.31
C SER A 246 -5.57 22.25 45.87
N TYR A 247 -6.56 21.54 46.44
CA TYR A 247 -6.37 20.21 47.03
C TYR A 247 -7.60 19.30 46.83
N LEU A 248 -7.34 17.99 46.82
CA LEU A 248 -8.32 16.92 46.71
C LEU A 248 -8.20 15.99 47.93
N PRO A 249 -9.24 15.87 48.79
CA PRO A 249 -9.26 14.86 49.84
C PRO A 249 -9.44 13.46 49.25
N MET A 250 -8.64 12.49 49.71
CA MET A 250 -8.64 11.11 49.23
C MET A 250 -8.57 10.10 50.39
N THR A 251 -9.00 8.87 50.12
CA THR A 251 -8.78 7.71 51.00
C THR A 251 -7.72 6.78 50.43
N VAL A 252 -7.13 5.91 51.26
CA VAL A 252 -6.28 4.80 50.80
C VAL A 252 -7.03 3.93 49.76
N THR A 253 -8.33 3.72 49.95
CA THR A 253 -9.17 2.99 49.00
C THR A 253 -9.39 3.70 47.66
N ASP A 254 -9.33 5.04 47.59
CA ASP A 254 -9.36 5.76 46.31
C ASP A 254 -8.00 5.64 45.59
N LEU A 255 -6.89 5.71 46.33
CA LEU A 255 -5.55 5.56 45.77
C LEU A 255 -5.34 4.18 45.13
N HIS A 256 -5.83 3.11 45.76
CA HIS A 256 -5.84 1.76 45.19
C HIS A 256 -6.74 1.59 43.95
N GLN A 257 -7.54 2.59 43.57
CA GLN A 257 -8.37 2.59 42.36
C GLN A 257 -7.80 3.49 41.25
N CYS A 258 -6.63 4.09 41.47
CA CYS A 258 -5.87 4.76 40.41
C CYS A 258 -5.15 3.72 39.53
N THR A 259 -4.99 4.04 38.24
CA THR A 259 -4.24 3.21 37.29
C THR A 259 -2.78 3.69 37.21
N HIS A 260 -1.82 2.80 37.29
CA HIS A 260 -0.41 3.15 37.05
C HIS A 260 -0.19 3.50 35.57
N TYR A 261 0.37 4.67 35.30
CA TYR A 261 0.78 5.10 33.95
C TYR A 261 2.29 4.93 33.73
N ASP A 262 3.08 5.15 34.78
CA ASP A 262 4.50 4.82 34.85
C ASP A 262 4.87 4.42 36.29
N SER A 263 6.18 4.35 36.60
CA SER A 263 6.70 3.99 37.93
C SER A 263 6.43 5.03 39.03
N THR A 264 6.00 6.24 38.66
CA THR A 264 5.77 7.39 39.55
C THR A 264 4.37 8.01 39.39
N THR A 265 3.77 7.94 38.21
CA THR A 265 2.51 8.61 37.87
C THR A 265 1.29 7.68 38.03
N LEU A 266 0.30 8.16 38.79
CA LEU A 266 -1.00 7.50 38.99
C LEU A 266 -2.13 8.29 38.34
N LEU A 267 -2.91 7.65 37.47
CA LEU A 267 -4.12 8.21 36.89
C LEU A 267 -5.32 7.87 37.78
N CYS A 268 -5.70 8.84 38.61
CA CYS A 268 -6.77 8.70 39.59
C CYS A 268 -8.13 9.21 39.08
N PRO A 269 -9.24 8.46 39.25
CA PRO A 269 -10.56 8.96 38.90
C PRO A 269 -11.03 10.01 39.92
N ILE A 270 -11.22 11.25 39.48
CA ILE A 270 -11.73 12.35 40.33
C ILE A 270 -13.18 12.05 40.74
N ARG A 271 -13.40 11.85 42.04
CA ARG A 271 -14.72 11.57 42.66
C ARG A 271 -15.14 12.60 43.70
N THR A 272 -14.16 13.19 44.38
CA THR A 272 -14.35 14.30 45.32
C THR A 272 -14.23 15.62 44.55
N PRO A 273 -14.98 16.67 44.95
CA PRO A 273 -14.72 18.01 44.44
C PRO A 273 -13.30 18.45 44.74
N GLU A 274 -12.71 19.23 43.83
CA GLU A 274 -11.51 20.00 44.11
C GLU A 274 -11.85 21.18 45.02
N TYR A 275 -10.98 21.47 45.99
CA TYR A 275 -11.14 22.58 46.92
C TYR A 275 -9.98 23.56 46.78
N HIS A 276 -10.28 24.86 46.58
CA HIS A 276 -9.24 25.88 46.58
C HIS A 276 -8.58 26.00 47.97
N MET A 277 -7.25 26.02 47.96
CA MET A 277 -6.40 26.20 49.13
C MET A 277 -6.03 27.68 49.29
N LYS A 278 -6.38 28.29 50.42
CA LYS A 278 -5.89 29.63 50.79
C LYS A 278 -4.53 29.51 51.49
N SER A 279 -3.76 30.59 51.50
CA SER A 279 -2.44 30.69 52.15
C SER A 279 -2.42 30.15 53.59
N ASP A 280 -3.49 30.40 54.33
CA ASP A 280 -3.64 30.08 55.75
C ASP A 280 -4.64 28.93 56.01
N GLU A 281 -4.95 28.15 54.97
CA GLU A 281 -5.95 27.06 55.02
C GLU A 281 -5.41 25.85 55.77
N SER A 282 -5.72 25.76 57.07
CA SER A 282 -5.40 24.60 57.89
C SER A 282 -6.08 23.31 57.38
N LEU A 283 -5.29 22.29 57.02
CA LEU A 283 -5.77 21.01 56.43
C LEU A 283 -6.43 20.05 57.46
N CYS A 284 -7.32 20.58 58.29
CA CYS A 284 -7.92 19.90 59.45
C CYS A 284 -9.46 19.96 59.43
N LYS A 285 -10.11 19.04 60.14
CA LYS A 285 -11.57 19.09 60.37
C LYS A 285 -11.88 20.24 61.33
N ARG A 286 -12.48 21.33 60.85
CA ARG A 286 -12.88 22.47 61.69
C ARG A 286 -14.07 22.15 62.58
N ASN A 287 -14.15 22.81 63.74
CA ASN A 287 -15.33 22.76 64.60
C ASN A 287 -16.48 23.60 64.01
N LYS A 288 -17.74 23.16 64.20
CA LYS A 288 -18.92 23.90 63.74
C LYS A 288 -18.94 25.29 64.37
N GLY A 289 -18.92 26.34 63.55
CA GLY A 289 -18.92 27.74 64.00
C GLY A 289 -17.55 28.28 64.46
N SER A 290 -16.44 27.59 64.20
CA SER A 290 -15.09 28.07 64.55
C SER A 290 -14.07 27.78 63.45
N LEU A 291 -13.10 28.68 63.27
CA LEU A 291 -11.92 28.47 62.44
C LEU A 291 -10.95 27.43 63.03
N ASN A 292 -11.09 27.11 64.32
CA ASN A 292 -10.21 26.19 65.02
C ASN A 292 -10.41 24.73 64.57
N CYS A 293 -9.29 24.04 64.35
CA CYS A 293 -9.25 22.60 64.15
C CYS A 293 -9.88 21.85 65.33
N LYS A 294 -10.65 20.79 65.03
CA LYS A 294 -11.08 19.80 66.00
C LYS A 294 -9.86 18.98 66.44
N THR A 295 -9.74 18.82 67.76
CA THR A 295 -8.70 18.00 68.39
C THR A 295 -9.30 16.70 68.92
N ASN A 296 -8.46 15.67 69.00
CA ASN A 296 -8.71 14.49 69.83
C ASN A 296 -7.79 14.55 71.06
N HIS A 297 -8.22 13.93 72.17
CA HIS A 297 -7.52 13.93 73.46
C HIS A 297 -7.46 12.48 73.93
N GLU A 298 -6.25 11.94 74.07
CA GLU A 298 -6.00 10.57 74.51
C GLU A 298 -4.97 10.56 75.64
N GLY A 299 -5.00 9.56 76.52
CA GLY A 299 -3.95 9.37 77.51
C GLY A 299 -2.59 9.22 76.83
N CYS A 300 -1.57 9.95 77.29
CA CYS A 300 -0.31 10.05 76.56
C CYS A 300 0.41 8.70 76.43
N ARG A 301 0.65 8.28 75.19
CA ARG A 301 1.45 7.10 74.81
C ARG A 301 2.54 7.49 73.81
N ASN A 302 3.66 6.77 73.82
CA ASN A 302 4.69 6.90 72.80
C ASN A 302 4.19 6.27 71.49
N ILE A 303 4.41 6.94 70.35
CA ILE A 303 3.90 6.51 69.04
C ILE A 303 5.01 6.62 67.99
N TRP A 304 5.02 5.69 67.05
CA TRP A 304 5.98 5.58 65.97
C TRP A 304 5.24 5.37 64.65
N TRP A 305 5.66 6.08 63.60
CA TRP A 305 5.17 5.95 62.23
C TRP A 305 6.36 5.71 61.30
N GLU A 306 6.27 4.68 60.46
CA GLU A 306 7.15 4.54 59.30
C GLU A 306 6.81 5.59 58.25
N LEU A 307 7.83 6.11 57.57
CA LEU A 307 7.70 7.14 56.53
C LEU A 307 8.02 6.56 55.16
N ASN A 308 7.48 7.16 54.10
CA ASN A 308 7.69 6.73 52.71
C ASN A 308 9.18 6.65 52.30
N LYS A 309 10.08 7.32 53.03
CA LYS A 309 11.53 7.16 52.88
C LYS A 309 11.99 5.96 53.73
N ILE A 310 12.47 4.92 53.06
CA ILE A 310 13.02 3.69 53.67
C ILE A 310 13.93 4.00 54.86
N ASN A 311 13.79 3.19 55.92
CA ASN A 311 14.51 3.31 57.20
C ASN A 311 14.31 4.65 57.93
N SER A 312 13.27 5.44 57.59
CA SER A 312 12.96 6.70 58.26
C SER A 312 11.66 6.60 59.04
N TYR A 313 11.69 7.06 60.29
CA TYR A 313 10.59 6.94 61.26
C TYR A 313 10.33 8.29 61.91
N LEU A 314 9.05 8.69 61.95
CA LEU A 314 8.57 9.77 62.82
C LEU A 314 8.24 9.15 64.17
N TYR A 315 8.75 9.74 65.25
CA TYR A 315 8.43 9.34 66.63
C TYR A 315 7.71 10.47 67.36
N PHE A 316 6.92 10.09 68.36
CA PHE A 316 6.40 10.94 69.42
C PHE A 316 6.62 10.26 70.78
N CYS A 317 7.23 10.99 71.70
CA CYS A 317 7.53 10.58 73.06
C CYS A 317 6.82 11.52 74.04
N CYS A 318 6.07 10.93 74.98
CA CYS A 318 5.38 11.67 76.04
C CYS A 318 6.34 12.28 77.05
N ASP A 319 7.44 11.60 77.31
CA ASP A 319 8.52 12.04 78.16
C ASP A 319 9.84 11.77 77.41
N ALA A 320 10.84 11.18 78.06
CA ALA A 320 12.08 10.77 77.41
C ALA A 320 12.00 9.28 77.00
N CYS A 321 11.86 8.98 75.71
CA CYS A 321 12.06 7.60 75.23
C CYS A 321 13.57 7.30 75.21
N LYS A 322 14.00 6.20 75.84
CA LYS A 322 15.35 5.68 75.67
C LYS A 322 15.33 4.58 74.61
N ILE A 323 16.22 4.67 73.63
CA ILE A 323 16.41 3.63 72.62
C ILE A 323 17.90 3.27 72.52
N ARG A 324 18.18 2.02 72.15
CA ARG A 324 19.54 1.56 71.82
C ARG A 324 19.62 1.35 70.31
N VAL A 325 20.52 2.06 69.64
CA VAL A 325 20.80 1.86 68.21
C VAL A 325 22.04 1.00 68.10
N ILE A 326 21.91 -0.15 67.43
CA ILE A 326 22.96 -1.15 67.24
C ILE A 326 23.30 -1.17 65.75
N CYS A 327 24.50 -0.73 65.37
CA CYS A 327 24.98 -0.70 63.99
C CYS A 327 26.28 -1.53 63.92
N GLY A 328 26.18 -2.78 63.47
CA GLY A 328 27.29 -3.74 63.56
C GLY A 328 27.81 -3.87 64.99
N ASN A 329 29.08 -3.50 65.21
CA ASN A 329 29.74 -3.54 66.52
C ASN A 329 29.52 -2.28 67.38
N GLN A 330 28.86 -1.24 66.87
CA GLN A 330 28.60 0.00 67.61
C GLN A 330 27.21 -0.05 68.27
N VAL A 331 27.14 0.33 69.56
CA VAL A 331 25.90 0.46 70.30
C VAL A 331 25.84 1.85 70.93
N THR A 332 24.97 2.72 70.42
CA THR A 332 24.64 4.01 71.04
C THR A 332 23.33 3.92 71.81
N THR A 333 23.13 4.80 72.79
CA THR A 333 21.87 4.90 73.54
C THR A 333 21.37 6.33 73.44
N GLU A 334 20.34 6.55 72.63
CA GLU A 334 19.76 7.86 72.39
C GLU A 334 18.55 8.11 73.29
N THR A 335 18.37 9.38 73.68
CA THR A 335 17.24 9.81 74.51
C THR A 335 16.38 10.80 73.70
N LEU A 336 15.26 10.30 73.18
CA LEU A 336 14.34 11.03 72.32
C LEU A 336 13.28 11.76 73.16
N ILE A 337 12.96 12.99 72.79
CA ILE A 337 12.09 13.89 73.56
C ILE A 337 11.12 14.58 72.60
N ASN A 338 9.84 14.74 72.99
CA ASN A 338 8.77 15.31 72.16
C ASN A 338 8.61 14.52 70.84
N ALA A 339 8.50 15.20 69.69
CA ALA A 339 8.40 14.59 68.37
C ALA A 339 9.64 14.90 67.52
N GLY A 340 10.03 13.95 66.67
CA GLY A 340 11.13 14.12 65.73
C GLY A 340 11.15 13.04 64.66
N VAL A 341 11.96 13.24 63.63
CA VAL A 341 12.24 12.22 62.60
C VAL A 341 13.62 11.65 62.85
N MET A 342 13.73 10.31 62.78
CA MET A 342 14.99 9.58 62.80
C MET A 342 15.15 8.82 61.49
N THR A 343 16.37 8.79 60.94
CA THR A 343 16.72 7.90 59.83
C THR A 343 17.76 6.90 60.33
N LEU A 344 17.49 5.61 60.13
CA LEU A 344 18.31 4.49 60.55
C LEU A 344 19.29 4.09 59.42
N GLY A 345 20.53 3.78 59.77
CA GLY A 345 21.53 3.30 58.81
C GLY A 345 21.22 1.90 58.27
N ILE A 346 21.92 1.50 57.21
CA ILE A 346 21.89 0.11 56.72
C ILE A 346 22.58 -0.79 57.76
N ASP A 347 22.03 -1.98 57.98
CA ASP A 347 22.45 -2.97 59.00
C ASP A 347 22.44 -2.44 60.44
N CYS A 348 21.59 -1.44 60.69
CA CYS A 348 21.31 -0.93 62.04
C CYS A 348 19.97 -1.47 62.57
N THR A 349 19.88 -1.64 63.89
CA THR A 349 18.67 -2.08 64.60
C THR A 349 18.41 -1.16 65.79
N ILE A 350 17.17 -0.70 65.94
CA ILE A 350 16.69 0.05 67.11
C ILE A 350 16.06 -0.96 68.07
N ASN A 351 16.57 -1.03 69.30
CA ASN A 351 15.94 -1.74 70.41
C ASN A 351 15.38 -0.75 71.43
N SER A 352 14.08 -0.85 71.69
CA SER A 352 13.36 -0.17 72.77
C SER A 352 13.02 -1.16 73.90
N GLU A 353 12.38 -0.69 74.95
CA GLU A 353 11.85 -1.55 76.03
C GLU A 353 10.63 -2.37 75.58
N THR A 354 9.95 -1.96 74.50
CA THR A 354 8.68 -2.54 74.04
C THR A 354 8.67 -3.00 72.57
N PHE A 355 9.70 -2.71 71.78
CA PHE A 355 9.78 -3.06 70.36
C PHE A 355 11.21 -3.12 69.83
N THR A 356 11.38 -3.78 68.68
CA THR A 356 12.61 -3.77 67.87
C THR A 356 12.25 -3.35 66.44
N VAL A 357 13.08 -2.49 65.83
CA VAL A 357 12.98 -2.11 64.41
C VAL A 357 14.31 -2.41 63.73
N HIS A 358 14.28 -3.19 62.65
CA HIS A 358 15.45 -3.51 61.84
C HIS A 358 15.48 -2.64 60.57
N SER A 359 16.66 -2.18 60.16
CA SER A 359 16.83 -1.52 58.86
C SER A 359 16.53 -2.50 57.72
N GLN A 360 15.68 -2.11 56.79
CA GLN A 360 15.51 -2.78 55.51
C GLN A 360 16.75 -2.55 54.64
N ARG A 361 17.20 -3.59 53.93
CA ARG A 361 18.20 -3.46 52.86
C ARG A 361 17.49 -3.23 51.53
N LEU A 362 17.90 -2.19 50.82
CA LEU A 362 17.68 -2.10 49.38
C LEU A 362 18.63 -3.07 48.68
N SER A 363 18.20 -4.32 48.48
CA SER A 363 18.65 -5.04 47.30
C SER A 363 18.05 -4.33 46.10
N THR A 364 18.85 -3.48 45.44
CA THR A 364 18.67 -3.27 44.01
C THR A 364 19.10 -4.56 43.33
N ASP A 365 18.17 -5.53 43.26
CA ASP A 365 18.29 -6.64 42.35
C ASP A 365 18.19 -6.06 40.94
N THR A 366 19.34 -5.58 40.44
CA THR A 366 19.57 -5.38 39.02
C THR A 366 19.54 -6.77 38.41
N ILE A 367 18.32 -7.26 38.17
CA ILE A 367 18.07 -8.36 37.27
C ILE A 367 18.61 -7.88 35.93
N HIS A 368 19.87 -8.25 35.66
CA HIS A 368 20.38 -8.28 34.31
C HIS A 368 19.63 -9.39 33.60
N THR A 369 18.40 -9.10 33.16
CA THR A 369 17.93 -9.56 31.87
C THR A 369 18.90 -8.98 30.84
N GLN A 370 20.05 -9.65 30.72
CA GLN A 370 20.40 -10.19 29.42
C GLN A 370 19.14 -10.91 28.95
N VAL A 371 18.35 -10.22 28.13
CA VAL A 371 17.44 -10.90 27.23
C VAL A 371 18.39 -11.72 26.37
N GLU A 372 18.53 -12.99 26.73
CA GLU A 372 19.10 -13.97 25.82
C GLU A 372 18.25 -13.84 24.56
N GLU A 373 18.86 -13.33 23.48
CA GLU A 373 18.19 -13.22 22.20
C GLU A 373 17.95 -14.65 21.71
N VAL A 374 16.83 -15.21 22.15
CA VAL A 374 16.18 -16.37 21.52
C VAL A 374 15.70 -15.86 20.18
N THR A 375 16.65 -15.73 19.25
CA THR A 375 16.39 -15.66 17.83
C THR A 375 15.58 -16.89 17.51
N LEU A 376 14.27 -16.67 17.31
CA LEU A 376 13.40 -17.68 16.75
C LEU A 376 13.91 -17.95 15.33
N GLU A 377 14.80 -18.92 15.22
CA GLU A 377 15.11 -19.57 13.96
C GLU A 377 13.81 -20.21 13.46
N ILE A 378 13.05 -19.44 12.68
CA ILE A 378 11.95 -19.96 11.89
C ILE A 378 12.61 -20.93 10.91
N PRO A 379 12.40 -22.26 11.04
CA PRO A 379 13.01 -23.19 10.11
C PRO A 379 12.47 -22.87 8.70
N PRO A 380 13.34 -22.82 7.67
CA PRO A 380 12.87 -22.56 6.32
C PRO A 380 11.83 -23.60 5.90
N ILE A 381 10.79 -23.17 5.19
CA ILE A 381 9.58 -23.97 4.88
C ILE A 381 9.87 -24.97 3.73
N ASN A 382 10.94 -25.74 3.86
CA ASN A 382 11.45 -26.69 2.88
C ASN A 382 11.36 -28.15 3.34
N GLU A 383 11.11 -28.44 4.63
CA GLU A 383 11.16 -29.82 5.18
C GLU A 383 9.79 -30.38 5.64
N ILE A 384 8.71 -29.59 5.65
CA ILE A 384 7.41 -30.00 6.22
C ILE A 384 6.40 -30.47 5.15
N ILE A 385 6.65 -30.26 3.86
CA ILE A 385 5.78 -30.70 2.75
C ILE A 385 6.43 -31.85 1.97
N ASN A 386 6.36 -33.06 2.53
CA ASN A 386 6.73 -34.29 1.82
C ASN A 386 5.61 -34.73 0.86
N LEU A 387 5.29 -33.89 -0.13
CA LEU A 387 4.42 -34.26 -1.25
C LEU A 387 5.24 -35.06 -2.26
N SER A 388 5.01 -36.37 -2.32
CA SER A 388 5.60 -37.27 -3.30
C SER A 388 5.06 -37.00 -4.71
N VAL A 389 5.62 -36.01 -5.40
CA VAL A 389 5.42 -35.79 -6.83
C VAL A 389 5.94 -37.02 -7.58
N PRO A 390 5.18 -37.63 -8.51
CA PRO A 390 5.67 -38.76 -9.30
C PRO A 390 6.88 -38.37 -10.15
N GLU A 391 7.96 -39.15 -10.07
CA GLU A 391 9.15 -38.94 -10.90
C GLU A 391 8.82 -39.13 -12.39
N LEU A 392 8.81 -38.01 -13.14
CA LEU A 392 8.94 -38.06 -14.59
C LEU A 392 10.36 -38.50 -14.94
N LYS A 393 10.47 -39.62 -15.65
CA LYS A 393 11.76 -40.22 -16.04
C LYS A 393 12.50 -39.27 -16.98
N GLN A 394 13.79 -39.07 -16.72
CA GLN A 394 14.67 -38.31 -17.61
C GLN A 394 14.95 -39.09 -18.89
N GLU A 395 14.72 -38.44 -20.04
CA GLU A 395 15.29 -38.84 -21.33
C GLU A 395 16.54 -37.95 -21.64
N PRO A 396 17.48 -38.40 -22.51
CA PRO A 396 18.88 -37.93 -22.45
C PRO A 396 19.17 -36.57 -23.12
N GLU A 397 20.21 -35.90 -22.62
CA GLU A 397 20.59 -34.48 -22.84
C GLU A 397 21.05 -34.06 -24.27
N ASN A 398 20.64 -34.74 -25.33
CA ASN A 398 21.17 -34.47 -26.68
C ASN A 398 20.49 -33.29 -27.42
N GLU A 399 19.17 -33.12 -27.30
CA GLU A 399 18.42 -32.14 -28.13
C GLU A 399 18.76 -30.67 -27.79
N MET A 400 19.08 -30.38 -26.53
CA MET A 400 19.34 -29.00 -26.06
C MET A 400 20.63 -28.38 -26.64
N LYS A 401 21.49 -29.17 -27.29
CA LYS A 401 22.68 -28.67 -28.01
C LYS A 401 22.37 -28.20 -29.43
N GLU A 402 21.39 -28.79 -30.13
CA GLU A 402 21.07 -28.42 -31.52
C GLU A 402 20.29 -27.09 -31.60
N GLN A 403 19.39 -26.83 -30.65
CA GLN A 403 18.69 -25.53 -30.61
C GLN A 403 19.66 -24.36 -30.34
N SER A 404 20.70 -24.58 -29.52
CA SER A 404 21.70 -23.58 -29.18
C SER A 404 22.59 -23.20 -30.37
N THR A 405 23.02 -24.18 -31.18
CA THR A 405 23.81 -23.91 -32.39
C THR A 405 22.98 -23.25 -33.49
N LEU A 406 21.73 -23.67 -33.68
CA LEU A 406 20.82 -23.13 -34.70
C LEU A 406 20.47 -21.65 -34.45
N LEU A 407 20.30 -21.25 -33.18
CA LEU A 407 20.13 -19.84 -32.79
C LEU A 407 21.39 -18.99 -33.03
N GLN A 408 22.59 -19.54 -32.82
CA GLN A 408 23.84 -18.81 -33.10
C GLN A 408 24.08 -18.59 -34.61
N ASP A 409 23.70 -19.54 -35.46
CA ASP A 409 23.88 -19.40 -36.90
C ASP A 409 22.85 -18.45 -37.53
N LEU A 410 21.61 -18.42 -37.03
CA LEU A 410 20.63 -17.36 -37.34
C LEU A 410 21.17 -15.97 -37.00
N GLY A 411 21.84 -15.81 -35.86
CA GLY A 411 22.50 -14.54 -35.48
C GLY A 411 23.53 -14.08 -36.52
N LYS A 412 24.42 -14.97 -36.95
CA LYS A 412 25.45 -14.67 -37.96
C LYS A 412 24.86 -14.33 -39.33
N GLN A 413 23.81 -15.03 -39.76
CA GLN A 413 23.14 -14.75 -41.04
C GLN A 413 22.50 -13.35 -41.04
N ILE A 414 21.93 -12.92 -39.91
CA ILE A 414 21.36 -11.56 -39.75
C ILE A 414 22.44 -10.47 -39.78
N GLU A 415 23.64 -10.73 -39.23
CA GLU A 415 24.77 -9.80 -39.36
C GLU A 415 25.32 -9.73 -40.79
N GLN A 416 25.45 -10.87 -41.47
CA GLN A 416 25.89 -10.92 -42.87
C GLN A 416 24.93 -10.17 -43.80
N LEU A 417 23.62 -10.27 -43.58
CA LEU A 417 22.60 -9.50 -44.32
C LEU A 417 22.65 -7.99 -44.03
N LYS A 418 23.08 -7.57 -42.82
CA LYS A 418 23.29 -6.16 -42.49
C LYS A 418 24.58 -5.57 -43.06
N ALA A 419 25.60 -6.39 -43.29
CA ALA A 419 26.89 -5.97 -43.83
C ALA A 419 26.92 -5.88 -45.37
N ALA A 420 25.85 -6.31 -46.06
CA ALA A 420 25.84 -6.54 -47.50
C ALA A 420 24.91 -5.61 -48.30
N THR A 421 25.17 -4.30 -48.26
CA THR A 421 24.72 -3.37 -49.32
C THR A 421 25.92 -2.60 -49.86
N PRO A 422 26.14 -2.54 -51.19
CA PRO A 422 27.25 -1.79 -51.76
C PRO A 422 27.03 -0.28 -51.55
N GLU A 423 28.09 0.40 -51.12
CA GLU A 423 28.11 1.86 -51.12
C GLU A 423 27.95 2.42 -52.54
N THR A 424 27.37 3.61 -52.59
CA THR A 424 27.36 4.56 -53.69
C THR A 424 28.49 4.40 -54.70
N ASN A 425 28.14 4.00 -55.93
CA ASN A 425 28.97 4.28 -57.09
C ASN A 425 28.09 4.67 -58.29
N LEU A 426 28.37 5.87 -58.81
CA LEU A 426 27.73 6.56 -59.94
C LEU A 426 26.21 6.81 -59.86
N SER A 427 25.90 8.02 -59.40
CA SER A 427 24.79 8.80 -59.95
C SER A 427 25.09 9.21 -61.42
N ASP A 428 24.04 9.68 -62.10
CA ASP A 428 24.06 10.49 -63.33
C ASP A 428 24.56 9.88 -64.66
N ARG A 429 23.60 9.65 -65.58
CA ARG A 429 23.45 10.55 -66.75
C ARG A 429 22.14 10.40 -67.55
N ALA A 430 21.30 11.43 -67.46
CA ALA A 430 20.46 12.02 -68.54
C ALA A 430 19.34 11.14 -69.21
N THR A 431 18.23 11.66 -69.76
CA THR A 431 17.81 13.05 -70.03
C THR A 431 16.27 13.19 -70.00
N TYR A 432 15.73 14.41 -70.19
CA TYR A 432 14.31 14.80 -70.19
C TYR A 432 13.50 14.39 -71.46
N HIS A 433 12.17 14.59 -71.35
CA HIS A 433 11.05 14.42 -72.31
C HIS A 433 10.20 13.14 -72.09
N ASP A 434 8.85 13.18 -72.07
CA ASP A 434 7.95 14.34 -72.26
C ASP A 434 6.58 14.25 -71.54
N VAL A 435 5.87 15.40 -71.52
CA VAL A 435 4.47 15.72 -71.11
C VAL A 435 3.47 14.54 -71.04
N HIS A 436 2.56 14.42 -70.06
CA HIS A 436 1.49 15.32 -69.57
C HIS A 436 1.05 14.91 -68.13
N GLN A 437 0.20 15.54 -67.29
CA GLN A 437 -0.65 16.77 -67.21
C GLN A 437 -1.01 16.97 -65.69
N TYR A 438 -1.86 17.88 -65.14
CA TYR A 438 -2.79 18.92 -65.62
C TYR A 438 -2.99 20.01 -64.51
N VAL A 439 -3.09 21.29 -64.90
CA VAL A 439 -3.87 22.43 -64.33
C VAL A 439 -4.08 22.65 -62.80
N HIS A 440 -3.57 23.82 -62.35
CA HIS A 440 -3.79 24.63 -61.12
C HIS A 440 -5.17 25.37 -61.14
N PRO A 441 -5.55 26.32 -60.24
CA PRO A 441 -5.04 26.73 -58.92
C PRO A 441 -6.21 26.80 -57.87
N ASP A 442 -6.27 27.58 -56.77
CA ASP A 442 -5.35 28.36 -55.91
C ASP A 442 -5.98 28.47 -54.50
N ASN A 443 -5.18 28.68 -53.44
CA ASN A 443 -5.27 29.89 -52.60
C ASN A 443 -4.14 29.99 -51.57
N LYS A 444 -3.86 31.23 -51.14
CA LYS A 444 -2.83 31.59 -50.13
C LYS A 444 -3.48 32.04 -48.80
N VAL A 445 -2.64 32.60 -47.92
CA VAL A 445 -2.95 33.25 -46.63
C VAL A 445 -3.06 32.24 -45.47
N ASN A 446 -2.04 31.97 -44.64
CA ASN A 446 -0.96 32.76 -44.00
C ASN A 446 -1.43 33.75 -42.92
N CYS A 447 -1.17 33.43 -41.63
CA CYS A 447 -0.70 34.40 -40.63
C CYS A 447 -0.25 33.72 -39.32
N GLN A 448 0.65 34.39 -38.57
CA GLN A 448 1.17 33.96 -37.26
C GLN A 448 0.67 34.83 -36.11
N HIS A 449 0.79 34.29 -34.89
CA HIS A 449 1.03 34.99 -33.62
C HIS A 449 0.05 36.09 -33.14
N CYS A 450 -0.71 35.74 -32.09
CA CYS A 450 -0.79 36.41 -30.77
C CYS A 450 -1.47 35.40 -29.80
N GLY A 451 -1.44 35.50 -28.47
CA GLY A 451 -0.87 36.49 -27.57
C GLY A 451 -1.68 36.48 -26.26
N LYS A 452 -1.14 35.90 -25.17
CA LYS A 452 -1.71 35.96 -23.80
C LYS A 452 -1.66 37.42 -23.27
N PRO A 453 -2.45 37.85 -22.26
CA PRO A 453 -2.81 37.08 -21.05
C PRO A 453 -4.20 37.34 -20.40
N CYS A 454 -4.41 36.72 -19.22
CA CYS A 454 -5.47 36.94 -18.23
C CYS A 454 -6.90 36.51 -18.66
N ILE A 455 -7.80 36.16 -17.74
CA ILE A 455 -7.72 36.16 -16.26
C ILE A 455 -7.15 34.84 -15.74
#